data_AF-A0A9N9KAP6-F1
#
_entry.id   AF-A0A9N9KAP6-F1
#
_cell.length_a   1.000
_cell.length_b   1.000
_cell.length_c   1.000
_cell.angle_alpha   90.00
_cell.angle_beta   90.00
_cell.angle_gamma   90.00
#
_symmetry.space_group_name_H-M   'P 1'
#
loop_
_entity.id
_entity.type
_entity.pdbx_description
1 polymer ?
#
loop_
_entity_poly.entity_id
_entity_poly.type
_entity_poly.pdbx_seq_one_letter_code
_entity_poly.pdbx_strand_id
1 'polypeptide(L)'
;MCLKDDGLNSSHYVSVPGMFNDPLYKSSGVELKLMTDMDEYLIVENGIRGGMTMACHRYAKANNLQCPNYKFSKPKSWVLYEDMNALYS
;
A
#
# COMPACT_ATOMS: atom_id res chain seq x y z
N MET A 1 -7.66 -2.54 -17.02
CA MET A 1 -7.96 -3.97 -16.87
C MET A 1 -9.31 -4.31 -17.46
N CYS A 2 -9.34 -4.49 -18.77
CA CYS A 2 -10.49 -5.10 -19.44
C CYS A 2 -10.05 -5.81 -20.72
N LEU A 3 -10.94 -6.64 -21.27
CA LEU A 3 -10.65 -7.41 -22.49
C LEU A 3 -10.36 -6.49 -23.69
N LYS A 4 -10.94 -5.30 -23.73
CA LYS A 4 -10.76 -4.35 -24.85
C LYS A 4 -9.38 -3.70 -24.84
N ASP A 5 -8.91 -3.28 -23.66
CA ASP A 5 -7.69 -2.48 -23.54
C ASP A 5 -6.46 -3.37 -23.33
N ASP A 6 -6.59 -4.40 -22.48
CA ASP A 6 -5.47 -5.24 -22.04
C ASP A 6 -5.49 -6.64 -22.69
N GLY A 7 -6.60 -7.00 -23.34
CA GLY A 7 -6.81 -8.35 -23.86
C GLY A 7 -6.93 -9.41 -22.76
N LEU A 8 -7.24 -9.01 -21.52
CA LEU A 8 -7.41 -9.91 -20.39
C LEU A 8 -8.89 -10.02 -20.01
N ASN A 9 -9.35 -11.24 -19.77
CA ASN A 9 -10.71 -11.51 -19.29
C ASN A 9 -10.68 -12.01 -17.85
N SER A 10 -11.31 -11.28 -16.94
CA SER A 10 -11.34 -11.56 -15.50
C SER A 10 -11.90 -12.94 -15.16
N SER A 11 -12.75 -13.54 -16.01
CA SER A 11 -13.29 -14.88 -15.78
C SER A 11 -12.26 -16.00 -15.87
N HIS A 12 -11.05 -15.73 -16.38
CA HIS A 12 -9.96 -16.72 -16.44
C HIS A 12 -9.05 -16.70 -15.21
N TYR A 13 -9.30 -15.81 -14.25
CA TYR A 13 -8.49 -15.68 -13.04
C TYR A 13 -9.24 -16.17 -11.80
N VAL A 14 -8.53 -16.90 -10.95
CA VAL A 14 -9.06 -17.42 -9.67
C VAL A 14 -9.21 -16.30 -8.63
N SER A 15 -8.40 -15.24 -8.72
CA SER A 15 -8.42 -14.12 -7.78
C SER A 15 -7.92 -12.82 -8.43
N VAL A 16 -8.29 -11.68 -7.83
CA VAL A 16 -7.89 -10.34 -8.31
C VAL A 16 -6.35 -10.15 -8.28
N PRO A 17 -5.60 -10.55 -7.23
CA PRO A 17 -4.14 -10.42 -7.24
C PRO A 17 -3.47 -11.21 -8.37
N GLY A 18 -4.02 -12.37 -8.73
CA GLY A 18 -3.53 -13.16 -9.86
C GLY A 18 -3.75 -12.49 -11.22
N MET A 19 -4.71 -11.57 -11.34
CA MET A 19 -4.94 -10.76 -12.55
C MET A 19 -4.13 -9.46 -12.54
N PHE A 20 -3.78 -8.94 -11.35
CA PHE A 20 -3.37 -7.56 -11.18
C PHE A 20 -2.06 -7.19 -11.89
N ASN A 21 -1.11 -8.11 -12.00
CA ASN A 21 0.19 -7.82 -12.63
C ASN A 21 0.27 -8.23 -14.11
N ASP A 22 -0.69 -9.01 -14.60
CA ASP A 22 -0.65 -9.55 -15.96
C ASP A 22 -0.63 -8.49 -17.09
N PRO A 23 -1.41 -7.38 -17.04
CA PRO A 23 -1.30 -6.36 -18.08
C PRO A 23 0.03 -5.62 -18.04
N LEU A 24 0.64 -5.48 -16.86
CA LEU A 24 1.98 -4.88 -16.72
C LEU A 24 3.03 -5.75 -17.41
N TYR A 25 3.03 -7.06 -17.18
CA TYR A 25 3.96 -7.97 -17.86
C TYR A 25 3.72 -8.02 -19.36
N LYS A 26 2.46 -8.04 -19.80
CA LYS A 26 2.10 -8.06 -21.22
C LYS A 26 2.54 -6.79 -21.97
N SER A 27 2.38 -5.61 -21.35
CA SER A 27 2.78 -4.34 -21.96
C SER A 27 4.28 -4.10 -21.95
N SER A 28 4.98 -4.54 -20.89
CA SER A 28 6.43 -4.39 -20.77
C SER A 28 7.24 -5.43 -21.56
N GLY A 29 6.64 -6.59 -21.86
CA GLY A 29 7.34 -7.72 -22.50
C GLY A 29 8.40 -8.38 -21.62
N VAL A 30 8.42 -8.06 -20.32
CA VAL A 30 9.36 -8.65 -19.37
C VAL A 30 8.89 -10.05 -19.00
N GLU A 31 9.82 -11.01 -19.10
CA GLU A 31 9.61 -12.38 -18.62
C GLU A 31 10.27 -12.57 -17.25
N LEU A 32 9.49 -13.02 -16.27
CA LEU A 32 10.02 -13.38 -14.96
C LEU A 32 10.69 -14.74 -15.01
N LYS A 33 11.95 -14.82 -14.54
CA LYS A 33 12.63 -16.09 -14.31
C LYS A 33 11.88 -16.86 -13.22
N LEU A 34 11.47 -18.09 -13.52
CA LEU A 34 10.96 -18.99 -12.51
C LEU A 34 12.11 -19.37 -11.56
N MET A 35 11.95 -19.03 -10.27
CA MET A 35 12.89 -19.45 -9.24
C MET A 35 12.68 -20.94 -8.96
N THR A 36 13.65 -21.76 -9.37
CA THR A 36 13.65 -23.21 -9.11
C THR A 36 14.52 -23.59 -7.92
N ASP A 37 15.45 -22.71 -7.55
CA ASP A 37 16.32 -22.88 -6.39
C ASP A 37 15.66 -22.34 -5.12
N MET A 38 15.74 -23.12 -4.03
CA MET A 38 15.08 -22.78 -2.78
C MET A 38 15.76 -21.61 -2.06
N ASP A 39 17.08 -21.48 -2.17
CA ASP A 39 17.81 -20.39 -1.53
C ASP A 39 17.53 -19.07 -2.26
N GLU A 40 17.47 -19.07 -3.59
CA GLU A 40 17.00 -17.91 -4.39
C GLU A 40 15.60 -17.44 -3.92
N TYR A 41 14.66 -18.38 -3.79
CA TYR A 41 13.30 -18.08 -3.33
C TYR A 41 13.28 -17.49 -1.91
N LEU A 42 14.00 -18.11 -0.98
CA LEU A 42 14.04 -17.68 0.42
C LEU A 42 14.70 -16.32 0.59
N ILE A 43 15.69 -15.96 -0.23
CA ILE A 43 16.28 -14.61 -0.21
C ILE A 43 15.22 -13.56 -0.54
N VAL A 44 14.40 -13.79 -1.58
CA VAL A 44 13.35 -12.85 -1.97
C VAL A 44 12.26 -12.80 -0.89
N GLU A 45 11.74 -13.96 -0.49
CA GLU A 45 10.63 -14.05 0.46
C GLU A 45 10.99 -13.44 1.82
N ASN A 46 12.19 -13.76 2.35
CA ASN A 46 12.67 -13.17 3.60
C ASN A 46 12.98 -11.67 3.50
N GLY A 47 13.08 -11.13 2.28
CA GLY A 47 13.24 -9.70 2.02
C GLY A 47 11.94 -8.91 2.02
N ILE A 48 10.80 -9.56 1.79
CA ILE A 48 9.49 -8.88 1.67
C ILE A 48 9.07 -8.29 3.02
N ARG A 49 8.64 -7.03 3.00
CA ARG A 49 8.06 -6.32 4.15
C ARG A 49 6.74 -5.68 3.73
N GLY A 50 5.80 -5.59 4.67
CA GLY A 50 4.52 -4.92 4.46
C GLY A 50 4.61 -3.40 4.59
N GLY A 51 3.46 -2.77 4.78
CA GLY A 51 3.37 -1.34 5.07
C GLY A 51 4.09 -0.97 6.38
N MET A 52 4.67 0.23 6.40
CA MET A 52 5.31 0.76 7.59
C MET A 52 4.26 1.39 8.51
N THR A 53 4.20 0.93 9.75
CA THR A 53 3.36 1.52 10.80
C THR A 53 4.24 1.99 11.94
N MET A 54 4.12 3.27 12.31
CA MET A 54 4.95 3.88 13.36
C MET A 54 4.08 4.73 14.30
N ALA A 55 4.28 4.56 15.60
CA ALA A 55 3.71 5.41 16.64
C ALA A 55 4.83 6.09 17.45
N CYS A 56 5.26 7.28 17.02
CA CYS A 56 6.31 8.04 17.72
C CYS A 56 5.88 8.55 19.10
N HIS A 57 4.58 8.79 19.29
CA HIS A 57 4.01 9.30 20.53
C HIS A 57 2.76 8.51 20.89
N ARG A 58 2.69 8.02 22.14
CA ARG A 58 1.59 7.14 22.59
C ARG A 58 0.25 7.87 22.72
N TYR A 59 0.27 9.18 22.96
CA TYR A 59 -0.95 9.96 23.16
C TYR A 59 -0.78 11.42 22.73
N ALA A 60 -1.43 11.82 21.64
CA ALA A 60 -1.52 13.22 21.23
C ALA A 60 -2.96 13.71 21.35
N LYS A 61 -3.15 14.93 21.85
CA LYS A 61 -4.45 15.59 21.91
C LYS A 61 -4.31 17.04 21.48
N ALA A 62 -5.07 17.41 20.45
CA ALA A 62 -5.18 18.80 20.02
C ALA A 62 -5.84 19.67 21.11
N ASN A 63 -5.42 20.92 21.18
CA ASN A 63 -6.03 21.97 22.00
C ASN A 63 -6.33 23.17 21.11
N ASN A 64 -7.50 23.19 20.49
CA ASN A 64 -7.97 24.33 19.69
C ASN A 64 -9.47 24.54 19.92
N LEU A 65 -10.00 25.66 19.42
CA LEU A 65 -11.40 26.09 19.65
C LEU A 65 -12.45 25.11 19.12
N GLN A 66 -12.09 24.21 18.20
CA GLN A 66 -13.00 23.19 17.67
C GLN A 66 -13.08 21.96 18.59
N CYS A 67 -12.17 21.85 19.55
CA CYS A 67 -12.15 20.74 20.49
C CYS A 67 -13.13 20.98 21.66
N PRO A 68 -13.96 20.01 22.06
CA PRO A 68 -14.97 20.18 23.12
C PRO A 68 -14.39 20.47 24.51
N ASN A 69 -13.10 20.24 24.72
CA ASN A 69 -12.40 20.44 26.00
C ASN A 69 -11.25 21.47 25.86
N TYR A 70 -11.43 22.50 25.02
CA TYR A 70 -10.44 23.55 24.83
C TYR A 70 -10.10 24.26 26.15
N LYS A 71 -8.80 24.46 26.40
CA LYS A 71 -8.31 25.18 27.58
C LYS A 71 -7.47 26.37 27.13
N PHE A 72 -7.93 27.59 27.45
CA PHE A 72 -7.17 28.83 27.22
C PHE A 72 -5.81 28.87 27.94
N SER A 73 -5.66 28.13 29.04
CA SER A 73 -4.40 28.03 29.79
C SER A 73 -3.33 27.17 29.13
N LYS A 74 -3.66 26.47 28.04
CA LYS A 74 -2.72 25.58 27.33
C LYS A 74 -2.38 26.14 25.94
N PRO A 75 -1.18 25.84 25.40
CA PRO A 75 -0.82 26.20 24.03
C PRO A 75 -1.83 25.68 23.02
N LYS A 76 -2.08 26.44 21.96
CA LYS A 76 -2.97 26.04 20.87
C LYS A 76 -2.27 24.97 20.00
N SER A 77 -2.95 23.87 19.71
CA SER A 77 -2.39 22.77 18.92
C SER A 77 -3.44 22.08 18.04
N TRP A 78 -2.95 21.41 16.99
CA TRP A 78 -3.73 20.64 16.02
C TRP A 78 -3.08 19.29 15.78
N VAL A 79 -3.88 18.32 15.35
CA VAL A 79 -3.40 17.01 14.88
C VAL A 79 -3.63 16.98 13.37
N LEU A 80 -2.56 16.71 12.63
CA LEU A 80 -2.61 16.54 11.19
C LEU A 80 -2.85 15.07 10.85
N TYR A 81 -3.74 14.81 9.90
CA TYR A 81 -3.94 13.50 9.30
C TYR A 81 -3.79 13.66 7.79
N GLU A 82 -2.78 12.98 7.25
CA GLU A 82 -2.49 12.94 5.82
C GLU A 82 -2.65 11.50 5.35
N ASP A 83 -3.20 11.34 4.14
CA ASP A 83 -3.32 10.05 3.49
C ASP A 83 -2.84 10.18 2.04
N MET A 84 -1.92 9.31 1.63
CA MET A 84 -1.37 9.34 0.28
C MET A 84 -2.28 8.57 -0.67
N ASN A 85 -2.86 9.29 -1.62
CA ASN A 85 -3.63 8.69 -2.70
C ASN A 85 -2.75 7.74 -3.51
N ALA A 86 -3.14 6.46 -3.56
CA ALA A 86 -2.52 5.45 -4.39
C ALA A 86 -1.02 5.19 -4.08
N LEU A 87 -0.63 5.14 -2.79
CA LEU A 87 0.76 4.96 -2.33
C LEU A 87 1.56 3.81 -3.01
N TYR A 88 0.88 2.73 -3.42
CA TYR A 88 1.51 1.55 -4.05
C TYR A 88 1.23 1.41 -5.55
N SER A 89 0.52 2.37 -6.16
CA SER A 89 0.04 2.28 -7.54
C SER A 89 1.05 2.77 -8.57
#